data_AF-A0A0D2AR00-F1
#
_entry.id   AF-A0A0D2AR00-F1
#
_cell.length_a   1.000
_cell.length_b   1.000
_cell.length_c   1.000
_cell.angle_alpha   90.00
_cell.angle_beta   90.00
_cell.angle_gamma   90.00
#
_symmetry.space_group_name_H-M   'P 1'
#
loop_
_entity.id
_entity.type
_entity.pdbx_description
1 polymer ?
#
loop_
_entity_poly.entity_id
_entity_poly.type
_entity_poly.pdbx_seq_one_letter_code
_entity_poly.pdbx_strand_id
1 'polypeptide(L)'
;MLPSSPPLQLRSPTARSRSPSDFSLDLDALPDGEESSIVATPLPRAKLDVVNSDDIDGPTDFTQNLEYWMTAKLPIPQQHTSRDKPPTTAAKSPPLNGVDTAVSTPRTVEHAPLPKKKELQASVEDHEDTPSRMHYSSSTLGPVLRSPELTQNLKNASVECASKDDDVDEESETVKSLREALEKLRAELDEVRTQSQEHIVGIRREYEEQLKHQEDEANAQLKAQESFWQQRLDNISQEHEQRSKDVRIAGGGEEANIRAGSPAIDSQSAEEAKHIAALEIALEHEREQLKDAHYKIAELSQRLEETNDKYNAALERHTQEIESTKAERESLRARCKEVEASKRAAENKVESLQAELANIALEHANEIEVLSRQVEDSVTAKATQRAALRQHRNLQSTALADLERENARLHGQLDAKDDEIENLQEQVSRLEAQLSAATEEKENAAAQKLREQKALNEQAAREIQSLGSRAKILQAKLDDAAACHAAAVNKLEAQVAQANSARLESDAEVDRLKVELSRVKEEYEFVNKAMDKRMQEIMKAREKVWEERMQMMKKEMALRGEVLLREWGVRELGTSEPQKYRYKYV
;
A
#
# COMPACT_ATOMS: atom_id res chain seq x y z
N MET A 1 -75.54 53.73 -11.74
CA MET A 1 -74.70 53.64 -12.96
C MET A 1 -73.28 53.34 -12.53
N LEU A 2 -72.85 52.11 -12.75
CA LEU A 2 -71.48 51.61 -12.98
C LEU A 2 -71.63 50.12 -13.35
N PRO A 3 -70.89 49.58 -14.33
CA PRO A 3 -71.27 48.36 -15.04
C PRO A 3 -70.61 47.09 -14.50
N SER A 4 -71.45 46.06 -14.33
CA SER A 4 -71.30 44.66 -14.80
C SER A 4 -69.88 44.11 -15.08
N SER A 5 -69.42 43.20 -14.22
CA SER A 5 -68.35 42.24 -14.53
C SER A 5 -68.94 40.96 -15.17
N PRO A 6 -68.39 40.44 -16.29
CA PRO A 6 -68.73 39.12 -16.82
C PRO A 6 -67.70 38.04 -16.39
N PRO A 7 -68.06 36.74 -16.40
CA PRO A 7 -67.15 35.66 -16.05
C PRO A 7 -66.35 35.21 -17.27
N LEU A 8 -65.04 34.98 -17.11
CA LEU A 8 -64.18 34.44 -18.17
C LEU A 8 -64.07 32.92 -18.05
N GLN A 9 -64.45 32.27 -19.16
CA GLN A 9 -64.38 30.83 -19.39
C GLN A 9 -62.95 30.37 -19.72
N LEU A 10 -62.70 29.11 -19.35
CA LEU A 10 -61.59 28.27 -19.79
C LEU A 10 -61.40 28.29 -21.31
N ARG A 11 -60.13 28.43 -21.74
CA ARG A 11 -59.63 27.80 -22.96
C ARG A 11 -58.17 27.36 -22.79
N SER A 12 -57.96 26.10 -23.10
CA SER A 12 -56.70 25.36 -23.18
C SER A 12 -55.86 25.77 -24.41
N PRO A 13 -54.63 25.25 -24.54
CA PRO A 13 -53.47 25.93 -25.12
C PRO A 13 -53.22 25.60 -26.59
N THR A 14 -52.45 26.42 -27.31
CA THR A 14 -51.68 25.96 -28.46
C THR A 14 -50.54 26.92 -28.84
N ALA A 15 -49.40 26.30 -29.17
CA ALA A 15 -48.39 26.71 -30.15
C ALA A 15 -47.07 27.40 -29.71
N ARG A 16 -46.01 26.55 -29.70
CA ARG A 16 -44.80 26.59 -30.55
C ARG A 16 -43.72 27.66 -30.33
N SER A 17 -42.54 27.18 -29.94
CA SER A 17 -41.22 27.44 -30.57
C SER A 17 -40.21 26.38 -30.09
N ARG A 18 -39.87 25.33 -30.84
CA ARG A 18 -38.80 25.19 -31.86
C ARG A 18 -37.39 25.65 -31.44
N SER A 19 -36.58 24.69 -30.98
CA SER A 19 -35.18 24.42 -31.42
C SER A 19 -34.74 23.01 -30.93
N PRO A 20 -33.77 22.36 -31.57
CA PRO A 20 -33.83 20.92 -31.86
C PRO A 20 -32.92 20.08 -30.96
N SER A 21 -33.44 18.96 -30.47
CA SER A 21 -32.64 17.81 -30.04
C SER A 21 -33.31 16.55 -30.58
N ASP A 22 -32.60 15.84 -31.45
CA ASP A 22 -33.06 14.73 -32.30
C ASP A 22 -33.44 13.43 -31.57
N PHE A 23 -33.78 13.46 -30.28
CA PHE A 23 -34.27 12.26 -29.58
C PHE A 23 -35.24 12.65 -28.46
N SER A 24 -36.53 12.73 -28.77
CA SER A 24 -37.60 12.64 -27.77
C SER A 24 -38.24 11.27 -27.86
N LEU A 25 -38.03 10.43 -26.85
CA LEU A 25 -38.74 9.17 -26.68
C LEU A 25 -40.23 9.47 -26.42
N ASP A 26 -41.09 9.00 -27.32
CA ASP A 26 -42.54 9.07 -27.18
C ASP A 26 -43.00 7.98 -26.20
N LEU A 27 -43.35 8.37 -24.97
CA LEU A 27 -43.80 7.46 -23.91
C LEU A 27 -45.33 7.23 -23.96
N ASP A 28 -46.06 7.96 -24.79
CA ASP A 28 -47.51 7.74 -25.01
C ASP A 28 -47.78 6.74 -26.16
N ALA A 29 -46.73 6.33 -26.87
CA ALA A 29 -46.76 5.20 -27.80
C ALA A 29 -46.65 3.83 -27.10
N LEU A 30 -46.57 3.81 -25.75
CA LEU A 30 -46.71 2.58 -24.98
C LEU A 30 -48.21 2.27 -24.84
N PRO A 31 -48.72 1.20 -25.49
CA PRO A 31 -50.12 0.84 -25.35
C PRO A 31 -50.39 0.46 -23.90
N ASP A 32 -51.36 1.13 -23.29
CA ASP A 32 -52.04 0.68 -22.08
C ASP A 32 -52.68 -0.68 -22.36
N GLY A 33 -51.90 -1.73 -22.13
CA GLY A 33 -52.29 -3.12 -22.28
C GLY A 33 -52.78 -3.68 -20.96
N GLU A 34 -53.99 -3.29 -20.56
CA GLU A 34 -54.80 -4.18 -19.74
C GLU A 34 -55.25 -5.37 -20.59
N GLU A 35 -55.12 -6.56 -19.99
CA GLU A 35 -55.69 -7.83 -20.43
C GLU A 35 -55.27 -8.36 -21.81
N SER A 36 -54.28 -9.27 -21.85
CA SER A 36 -54.49 -10.59 -22.46
C SER A 36 -53.24 -11.47 -22.48
N SER A 37 -53.46 -12.70 -21.97
CA SER A 37 -53.00 -13.94 -22.57
C SER A 37 -51.49 -14.17 -22.66
N ILE A 38 -51.00 -14.88 -21.64
CA ILE A 38 -49.81 -15.73 -21.67
C ILE A 38 -49.90 -16.67 -22.90
N VAL A 39 -49.32 -16.23 -24.02
CA VAL A 39 -48.89 -17.11 -25.11
C VAL A 39 -47.38 -16.95 -25.16
N ALA A 40 -46.70 -17.93 -24.59
CA ALA A 40 -45.26 -18.04 -24.57
C ALA A 40 -44.72 -18.21 -26.00
N THR A 41 -44.30 -17.11 -26.62
CA THR A 41 -43.40 -17.14 -27.76
C THR A 41 -41.99 -17.48 -27.25
N PRO A 42 -41.39 -18.59 -27.70
CA PRO A 42 -40.10 -19.03 -27.20
C PRO A 42 -38.98 -18.14 -27.72
N LEU A 43 -38.23 -17.51 -26.80
CA LEU A 43 -36.96 -16.86 -27.13
C LEU A 43 -36.03 -17.85 -27.85
N PRO A 44 -35.33 -17.43 -28.92
CA PRO A 44 -34.24 -18.21 -29.48
C PRO A 44 -33.13 -18.28 -28.43
N ARG A 45 -33.08 -19.40 -27.70
CA ARG A 45 -32.00 -19.71 -26.78
C ARG A 45 -30.73 -19.79 -27.62
N ALA A 46 -29.78 -18.89 -27.34
CA ALA A 46 -28.39 -19.11 -27.75
C ALA A 46 -28.02 -20.52 -27.28
N LYS A 47 -27.50 -21.35 -28.20
CA LYS A 47 -26.95 -22.66 -27.90
C LYS A 47 -25.77 -22.43 -26.97
N LEU A 48 -26.02 -22.45 -25.66
CA LEU A 48 -24.99 -22.66 -24.67
C LEU A 48 -24.45 -24.04 -24.95
N ASP A 49 -23.18 -24.09 -25.36
CA ASP A 49 -22.43 -25.32 -25.49
C ASP A 49 -22.31 -25.90 -24.08
N VAL A 50 -23.20 -26.83 -23.76
CA VAL A 50 -23.16 -27.56 -22.49
C VAL A 50 -22.04 -28.56 -22.65
N VAL A 51 -20.84 -28.16 -22.23
CA VAL A 51 -19.73 -29.08 -22.02
C VAL A 51 -20.15 -30.00 -20.88
N ASN A 52 -20.55 -31.22 -21.22
CA ASN A 52 -20.80 -32.26 -20.23
C ASN A 52 -19.46 -32.57 -19.53
N SER A 53 -19.49 -32.82 -18.23
CA SER A 53 -18.32 -33.21 -17.44
C SER A 53 -17.61 -34.45 -17.97
N ASP A 54 -18.25 -35.22 -18.85
CA ASP A 54 -17.73 -36.42 -19.48
C ASP A 54 -16.86 -36.11 -20.72
N ASP A 55 -16.87 -34.87 -21.22
CA ASP A 55 -16.11 -34.39 -22.39
C ASP A 55 -14.84 -33.60 -21.99
N ILE A 56 -14.60 -33.42 -20.69
CA ILE A 56 -13.34 -32.90 -20.16
C ILE A 56 -12.42 -34.10 -19.96
N ASP A 57 -11.86 -34.62 -21.05
CA ASP A 57 -10.79 -35.62 -21.02
C ASP A 57 -9.50 -34.91 -20.59
N GLY A 58 -9.40 -34.66 -19.28
CA GLY A 58 -8.18 -34.14 -18.68
C GLY A 58 -7.05 -35.15 -18.92
N PRO A 59 -5.82 -34.68 -19.21
CA PRO A 59 -4.71 -35.58 -19.46
C PRO A 59 -4.61 -36.57 -18.29
N THR A 60 -4.73 -37.86 -18.60
CA THR A 60 -4.70 -39.01 -17.68
C THR A 60 -3.37 -39.13 -16.90
N ASP A 61 -2.50 -38.14 -17.04
CA ASP A 61 -1.12 -38.07 -16.56
C ASP A 61 -0.98 -37.33 -15.21
N PHE A 62 -2.05 -36.66 -14.72
CA PHE A 62 -1.97 -35.95 -13.44
C PHE A 62 -1.96 -36.90 -12.22
N THR A 63 -2.49 -38.11 -12.35
CA THR A 63 -2.48 -39.12 -11.26
C THR A 63 -1.25 -40.02 -11.30
N GLN A 64 -0.62 -40.23 -12.46
CA GLN A 64 0.61 -41.03 -12.56
C GLN A 64 1.85 -40.32 -12.01
N ASN A 65 1.93 -38.99 -12.16
CA ASN A 65 3.04 -38.24 -11.60
C ASN A 65 2.97 -38.12 -10.07
N LEU A 66 1.77 -38.17 -9.47
CA LEU A 66 1.63 -38.06 -8.01
C LEU A 66 2.24 -39.29 -7.29
N GLU A 67 2.12 -40.47 -7.88
CA GLU A 67 2.67 -41.71 -7.31
C GLU A 67 4.20 -41.73 -7.38
N TYR A 68 4.79 -41.15 -8.43
CA TYR A 68 6.25 -40.99 -8.57
C TYR A 68 6.83 -40.05 -7.50
N TRP A 69 6.17 -38.92 -7.21
CA TRP A 69 6.62 -37.99 -6.18
C TRP A 69 6.42 -38.51 -4.75
N MET A 70 5.40 -39.35 -4.51
CA MET A 70 5.17 -39.95 -3.19
C MET A 70 6.03 -41.20 -2.91
N THR A 71 6.54 -41.88 -3.94
CA THR A 71 7.39 -43.08 -3.77
C THR A 71 8.88 -42.85 -4.01
N ALA A 72 9.27 -41.69 -4.57
CA ALA A 72 10.67 -41.30 -4.73
C ALA A 72 11.35 -41.14 -3.36
N LYS A 73 12.03 -42.20 -2.91
CA LYS A 73 12.98 -42.17 -1.79
C LYS A 73 14.14 -41.27 -2.16
N LEU A 74 14.08 -40.01 -1.72
CA LEU A 74 15.18 -39.06 -1.84
C LEU A 74 16.44 -39.64 -1.16
N PRO A 75 17.61 -39.67 -1.83
CA PRO A 75 18.84 -40.14 -1.21
C PRO A 75 19.27 -39.16 -0.11
N ILE A 76 19.43 -39.70 1.10
CA ILE A 76 19.94 -39.01 2.27
C ILE A 76 21.42 -38.63 2.01
N PRO A 77 21.82 -37.35 2.11
CA PRO A 77 23.22 -36.97 1.94
C PRO A 77 24.03 -37.45 3.15
N GLN A 78 24.90 -38.44 2.93
CA GLN A 78 25.88 -38.88 3.92
C GLN A 78 26.97 -37.83 4.08
N GLN A 79 27.10 -37.35 5.31
CA GLN A 79 28.26 -36.61 5.81
C GLN A 79 29.49 -37.53 5.76
N HIS A 80 30.51 -37.16 4.99
CA HIS A 80 31.85 -37.70 5.14
C HIS A 80 32.84 -36.59 5.45
N THR A 81 33.47 -36.78 6.59
CA THR A 81 34.57 -36.02 7.17
C THR A 81 35.90 -36.30 6.47
N SER A 82 36.79 -35.32 6.54
CA SER A 82 38.25 -35.49 6.68
C SER A 82 39.12 -35.69 5.42
N ARG A 83 40.00 -34.70 5.21
CA ARG A 83 41.48 -34.84 5.27
C ARG A 83 42.18 -35.57 4.12
N ASP A 84 42.85 -34.82 3.24
CA ASP A 84 44.32 -34.74 3.19
C ASP A 84 44.81 -33.75 2.11
N LYS A 85 46.06 -33.34 2.29
CA LYS A 85 46.77 -32.18 1.70
C LYS A 85 47.70 -32.62 0.52
N PRO A 86 48.55 -31.76 -0.08
CA PRO A 86 48.60 -31.38 -1.51
C PRO A 86 49.88 -31.93 -2.23
N PRO A 87 50.38 -31.43 -3.41
CA PRO A 87 51.06 -30.11 -3.50
C PRO A 87 51.13 -29.40 -4.90
N THR A 88 51.55 -28.11 -4.86
CA THR A 88 52.32 -27.35 -5.90
C THR A 88 51.63 -27.05 -7.25
N THR A 89 51.60 -25.83 -7.81
CA THR A 89 52.71 -24.89 -8.06
C THR A 89 52.23 -23.45 -8.32
N ALA A 90 52.97 -22.48 -7.74
CA ALA A 90 53.42 -21.19 -8.29
C ALA A 90 52.51 -20.36 -9.23
N ALA A 91 52.19 -19.10 -8.86
CA ALA A 91 53.03 -17.92 -9.17
C ALA A 91 52.27 -16.57 -8.99
N LYS A 92 53.02 -15.60 -8.45
CA LYS A 92 52.96 -14.13 -8.63
C LYS A 92 51.78 -13.29 -8.06
N SER A 93 52.19 -12.52 -7.04
CA SER A 93 51.69 -11.31 -6.36
C SER A 93 51.39 -10.08 -7.28
N PRO A 94 51.08 -8.85 -6.76
CA PRO A 94 50.05 -8.34 -5.80
C PRO A 94 49.45 -6.97 -6.31
N PRO A 95 49.09 -5.96 -5.48
CA PRO A 95 47.97 -5.79 -4.52
C PRO A 95 47.03 -4.61 -4.90
N LEU A 96 45.93 -4.39 -4.14
CA LEU A 96 45.45 -3.03 -3.71
C LEU A 96 44.15 -3.10 -2.88
N ASN A 97 44.24 -2.52 -1.67
CA ASN A 97 43.27 -1.68 -0.94
C ASN A 97 41.85 -2.14 -0.56
N GLY A 98 41.49 -1.79 0.70
CA GLY A 98 40.13 -1.38 1.10
C GLY A 98 39.49 -2.28 2.17
N VAL A 99 39.69 -2.04 3.48
CA VAL A 99 38.94 -1.09 4.34
C VAL A 99 37.58 -1.65 4.81
N ASP A 100 37.51 -1.91 6.13
CA ASP A 100 36.41 -1.71 7.10
C ASP A 100 35.00 -2.29 6.79
N THR A 101 34.18 -2.79 7.72
CA THR A 101 34.11 -2.69 9.17
C THR A 101 33.12 -3.76 9.67
N ALA A 102 33.32 -4.17 10.92
CA ALA A 102 32.57 -5.21 11.61
C ALA A 102 31.12 -4.84 11.95
N VAL A 103 30.25 -5.84 11.79
CA VAL A 103 28.93 -5.96 12.40
C VAL A 103 29.09 -6.45 13.84
N SER A 104 28.48 -5.76 14.81
CA SER A 104 28.10 -6.34 16.11
C SER A 104 27.07 -5.45 16.82
N THR A 105 25.84 -5.93 16.87
CA THR A 105 24.85 -5.59 17.92
C THR A 105 24.63 -6.83 18.77
N PRO A 106 24.40 -6.67 20.08
CA PRO A 106 23.35 -7.49 20.69
C PRO A 106 22.55 -6.83 21.83
N ARG A 107 21.40 -7.49 22.10
CA ARG A 107 20.64 -7.62 23.36
C ARG A 107 19.74 -6.45 23.80
N THR A 108 18.40 -6.60 23.79
CA THR A 108 17.49 -7.42 24.65
C THR A 108 17.48 -6.96 26.11
N VAL A 109 16.31 -6.56 26.64
CA VAL A 109 15.71 -7.03 27.92
C VAL A 109 14.27 -6.52 28.05
N GLU A 110 13.37 -7.46 28.36
CA GLU A 110 11.97 -7.33 28.79
C GLU A 110 11.82 -6.75 30.21
N HIS A 111 10.67 -6.11 30.50
CA HIS A 111 9.73 -6.48 31.58
C HIS A 111 8.89 -5.28 32.10
N ALA A 112 7.57 -5.45 32.06
CA ALA A 112 6.58 -4.78 32.92
C ALA A 112 6.54 -5.47 34.32
N PRO A 113 5.93 -4.95 35.42
CA PRO A 113 4.49 -4.59 35.51
C PRO A 113 4.07 -3.46 36.52
N LEU A 114 2.75 -3.20 36.57
CA LEU A 114 1.91 -2.25 37.37
C LEU A 114 1.84 -2.53 38.92
N PRO A 115 0.88 -2.01 39.72
CA PRO A 115 0.66 -0.64 40.23
C PRO A 115 0.46 -0.61 41.80
N LYS A 116 0.41 0.56 42.47
CA LYS A 116 -0.09 0.65 43.87
C LYS A 116 -0.87 1.94 44.22
N LYS A 117 -2.02 1.70 44.86
CA LYS A 117 -2.90 2.60 45.64
C LYS A 117 -2.16 3.30 46.78
N LYS A 118 -2.66 4.46 47.23
CA LYS A 118 -2.64 4.91 48.63
C LYS A 118 -3.81 5.86 48.95
N GLU A 119 -4.63 5.44 49.90
CA GLU A 119 -5.52 6.23 50.77
C GLU A 119 -4.72 7.05 51.79
N LEU A 120 -5.34 8.13 52.31
CA LEU A 120 -5.36 8.66 53.69
C LEU A 120 -6.06 10.04 53.61
N GLN A 121 -7.35 10.18 53.97
CA GLN A 121 -7.89 10.50 55.29
C GLN A 121 -7.16 11.64 56.05
N ALA A 122 -7.86 12.77 56.21
CA ALA A 122 -7.92 13.54 57.47
C ALA A 122 -9.14 14.47 57.45
N SER A 123 -9.92 14.34 58.51
CA SER A 123 -11.19 14.98 58.90
C SER A 123 -10.99 16.34 59.59
N VAL A 124 -12.13 17.01 59.87
CA VAL A 124 -12.49 17.95 60.97
C VAL A 124 -13.42 19.03 60.37
N GLU A 125 -14.76 18.94 60.43
CA GLU A 125 -15.69 19.24 61.57
C GLU A 125 -15.42 20.65 62.16
N ASP A 126 -16.32 21.63 62.30
CA ASP A 126 -17.76 21.66 62.48
C ASP A 126 -18.32 23.11 62.32
N HIS A 127 -19.67 23.20 62.31
CA HIS A 127 -20.54 24.33 62.70
C HIS A 127 -20.73 25.49 61.72
N GLU A 128 -21.91 26.09 61.56
CA GLU A 128 -23.32 25.75 61.82
C GLU A 128 -24.15 26.88 61.17
N ASP A 129 -25.36 26.55 60.73
CA ASP A 129 -26.58 27.37 60.79
C ASP A 129 -26.68 28.79 60.20
N THR A 130 -27.34 28.83 59.03
CA THR A 130 -28.61 29.55 58.68
C THR A 130 -28.76 31.08 58.90
N PRO A 131 -29.79 31.74 58.33
CA PRO A 131 -30.04 31.97 56.90
C PRO A 131 -30.32 33.47 56.60
N SER A 132 -30.69 33.78 55.36
CA SER A 132 -31.31 35.04 54.90
C SER A 132 -30.34 36.11 54.38
N ARG A 133 -30.52 36.46 53.10
CA ARG A 133 -30.96 37.78 52.63
C ARG A 133 -30.56 37.92 51.16
N MET A 134 -31.39 37.36 50.27
CA MET A 134 -31.33 37.68 48.85
C MET A 134 -31.60 39.17 48.67
N HIS A 135 -30.56 39.92 48.30
CA HIS A 135 -30.69 41.26 47.78
C HIS A 135 -31.11 41.16 46.31
N TYR A 136 -32.35 41.58 46.04
CA TYR A 136 -32.81 41.89 44.69
C TYR A 136 -32.03 43.08 44.16
N SER A 137 -31.09 42.84 43.26
CA SER A 137 -30.58 43.86 42.35
C SER A 137 -31.49 43.92 41.12
N SER A 138 -32.33 44.96 41.14
CA SER A 138 -33.07 45.53 40.02
C SER A 138 -32.18 45.71 38.79
N SER A 139 -32.40 44.89 37.75
CA SER A 139 -32.00 45.21 36.38
C SER A 139 -33.25 45.45 35.56
N THR A 140 -33.54 46.73 35.34
CA THR A 140 -34.58 47.23 34.44
C THR A 140 -34.12 47.04 33.00
N LEU A 141 -34.64 46.02 32.32
CA LEU A 141 -34.66 45.96 30.86
C LEU A 141 -36.14 45.91 30.43
N GLY A 142 -36.58 47.00 29.81
CA GLY A 142 -37.94 47.16 29.33
C GLY A 142 -38.28 46.20 28.19
N PRO A 143 -39.57 45.85 28.01
CA PRO A 143 -40.01 45.00 26.91
C PRO A 143 -40.02 45.81 25.61
N VAL A 144 -39.18 45.40 24.67
CA VAL A 144 -39.29 45.80 23.27
C VAL A 144 -40.53 45.12 22.69
N LEU A 145 -41.59 45.90 22.51
CA LEU A 145 -42.72 45.55 21.66
C LEU A 145 -42.23 45.35 20.22
N ARG A 146 -42.31 44.13 19.71
CA ARG A 146 -42.37 43.88 18.27
C ARG A 146 -43.71 43.23 17.94
N SER A 147 -44.52 44.01 17.23
CA SER A 147 -45.66 43.52 16.47
C SER A 147 -45.22 42.54 15.38
N PRO A 148 -46.14 41.64 14.96
CA PRO A 148 -45.85 40.53 14.07
C PRO A 148 -46.08 40.89 12.60
N GLU A 149 -45.62 39.96 11.74
CA GLU A 149 -45.98 39.76 10.33
C GLU A 149 -45.22 40.54 9.25
N LEU A 150 -44.33 39.82 8.55
CA LEU A 150 -44.44 39.51 7.12
C LEU A 150 -43.17 38.76 6.68
N THR A 151 -43.26 37.45 6.46
CA THR A 151 -42.47 36.70 5.46
C THR A 151 -42.88 35.23 5.47
N GLN A 152 -43.99 34.93 4.81
CA GLN A 152 -44.19 33.63 4.17
C GLN A 152 -44.22 33.86 2.67
N ASN A 153 -43.19 33.34 1.99
CA ASN A 153 -43.12 32.88 0.60
C ASN A 153 -41.76 33.27 0.02
N LEU A 154 -40.85 32.28 0.00
CA LEU A 154 -39.84 32.03 -1.03
C LEU A 154 -38.88 30.96 -0.50
N LYS A 155 -39.32 29.70 -0.57
CA LYS A 155 -38.44 28.53 -0.57
C LYS A 155 -38.96 27.62 -1.67
N ASN A 156 -38.37 27.73 -2.85
CA ASN A 156 -38.30 26.69 -3.88
C ASN A 156 -37.45 27.23 -5.05
N ALA A 157 -36.13 27.14 -4.91
CA ALA A 157 -35.18 27.07 -6.01
C ALA A 157 -33.82 26.70 -5.42
N SER A 158 -33.55 25.39 -5.38
CA SER A 158 -32.20 24.85 -5.20
C SER A 158 -31.81 24.23 -6.52
N VAL A 159 -30.96 24.91 -7.29
CA VAL A 159 -30.23 24.31 -8.41
C VAL A 159 -28.80 24.84 -8.34
N GLU A 160 -27.88 23.89 -8.23
CA GLU A 160 -26.44 24.03 -8.42
C GLU A 160 -26.13 24.68 -9.76
N CYS A 161 -25.19 25.62 -9.78
CA CYS A 161 -24.16 25.63 -10.82
C CYS A 161 -22.97 26.50 -10.41
N ALA A 162 -21.81 25.99 -10.77
CA ALA A 162 -20.49 26.45 -10.42
C ALA A 162 -20.05 27.75 -11.13
N SER A 163 -18.98 28.33 -10.56
CA SER A 163 -17.99 29.21 -11.18
C SER A 163 -18.38 30.65 -11.49
N LYS A 164 -17.96 31.56 -10.61
CA LYS A 164 -16.96 32.63 -10.88
C LYS A 164 -16.98 33.60 -9.69
N ASP A 165 -16.03 33.43 -8.78
CA ASP A 165 -15.63 34.47 -7.85
C ASP A 165 -15.03 35.62 -8.68
N ASP A 166 -15.68 36.80 -8.71
CA ASP A 166 -15.03 38.10 -8.92
C ASP A 166 -15.97 39.34 -8.94
N ASP A 167 -17.29 39.24 -8.67
CA ASP A 167 -18.21 40.41 -8.69
C ASP A 167 -19.04 40.57 -7.38
N VAL A 168 -18.40 40.60 -6.20
CA VAL A 168 -19.09 40.74 -4.89
C VAL A 168 -19.29 42.21 -4.45
N ASP A 169 -18.80 43.20 -5.19
CA ASP A 169 -18.84 44.59 -4.74
C ASP A 169 -20.16 45.34 -5.04
N GLU A 170 -21.00 44.89 -5.98
CA GLU A 170 -22.25 45.59 -6.34
C GLU A 170 -23.43 45.27 -5.39
N GLU A 171 -23.46 44.10 -4.74
CA GLU A 171 -24.50 43.79 -3.74
C GLU A 171 -24.33 44.61 -2.44
N SER A 172 -23.15 45.21 -2.21
CA SER A 172 -22.90 46.03 -1.03
C SER A 172 -23.66 47.36 -1.07
N GLU A 173 -23.87 47.97 -2.25
CA GLU A 173 -24.54 49.27 -2.35
C GLU A 173 -26.06 49.17 -2.13
N THR A 174 -26.69 48.12 -2.65
CA THR A 174 -28.13 47.89 -2.46
C THR A 174 -28.45 47.55 -1.00
N VAL A 175 -27.60 46.74 -0.34
CA VAL A 175 -27.74 46.42 1.09
C VAL A 175 -27.46 47.65 1.97
N LYS A 176 -26.51 48.52 1.60
CA LYS A 176 -26.27 49.79 2.30
C LYS A 176 -27.47 50.73 2.17
N SER A 177 -28.00 50.91 0.96
CA SER A 177 -29.22 51.70 0.70
C SER A 177 -30.43 51.19 1.51
N LEU A 178 -30.63 49.88 1.57
CA LEU A 178 -31.70 49.29 2.39
C LEU A 178 -31.47 49.48 3.90
N ARG A 179 -30.22 49.42 4.38
CA ARG A 179 -29.91 49.72 5.78
C ARG A 179 -30.15 51.18 6.12
N GLU A 180 -29.74 52.12 5.26
CA GLU A 180 -30.00 53.55 5.42
C GLU A 180 -31.51 53.85 5.42
N ALA A 181 -32.28 53.22 4.52
CA ALA A 181 -33.73 53.33 4.48
C ALA A 181 -34.40 52.79 5.75
N LEU A 182 -33.92 51.65 6.27
CA LEU A 182 -34.41 51.09 7.54
C LEU A 182 -34.05 51.95 8.75
N GLU A 183 -32.87 52.56 8.74
CA GLU A 183 -32.45 53.48 9.80
C GLU A 183 -33.26 54.77 9.79
N LYS A 184 -33.56 55.31 8.60
CA LYS A 184 -34.46 56.46 8.43
C LYS A 184 -35.88 56.15 8.92
N LEU A 185 -36.44 54.99 8.55
CA LEU A 185 -37.76 54.56 9.03
C LEU A 185 -37.80 54.35 10.55
N ARG A 186 -36.71 53.88 11.15
CA ARG A 186 -36.61 53.78 12.62
C ARG A 186 -36.59 55.15 13.28
N ALA A 187 -35.84 56.11 12.73
CA ALA A 187 -35.81 57.48 13.24
C ALA A 187 -37.18 58.15 13.14
N GLU A 188 -37.89 57.98 12.02
CA GLU A 188 -39.26 58.50 11.83
C GLU A 188 -40.24 57.84 12.82
N LEU A 189 -40.11 56.52 13.07
CA LEU A 189 -40.94 55.82 14.06
C LEU A 189 -40.70 56.35 15.49
N ASP A 190 -39.44 56.59 15.85
CA ASP A 190 -39.09 57.13 17.17
C ASP A 190 -39.59 58.58 17.33
N GLU A 191 -39.54 59.41 16.27
CA GLU A 191 -40.11 60.76 16.27
C GLU A 191 -41.65 60.74 16.44
N VAL A 192 -42.35 59.86 15.73
CA VAL A 192 -43.81 59.70 15.90
C VAL A 192 -44.13 59.22 17.32
N ARG A 193 -43.29 58.36 17.90
CA ARG A 193 -43.46 57.87 19.27
C ARG A 193 -43.26 58.98 20.30
N THR A 194 -42.26 59.84 20.13
CA THR A 194 -42.05 60.99 21.02
C THR A 194 -43.19 62.01 20.90
N GLN A 195 -43.62 62.34 19.68
CA GLN A 195 -44.77 63.23 19.45
C GLN A 195 -46.06 62.67 20.08
N SER A 196 -46.30 61.36 19.94
CA SER A 196 -47.45 60.70 20.58
C SER A 196 -47.36 60.75 22.11
N GLN A 197 -46.17 60.53 22.69
CA GLN A 197 -45.97 60.64 24.14
C GLN A 197 -46.17 62.07 24.65
N GLU A 198 -45.64 63.08 23.95
CA GLU A 198 -45.85 64.50 24.28
C GLU A 198 -47.32 64.88 24.22
N HIS A 199 -48.06 64.41 23.22
CA HIS A 199 -49.49 64.63 23.12
C HIS A 199 -50.28 63.97 24.27
N ILE A 200 -49.91 62.74 24.67
CA ILE A 200 -50.52 62.07 25.83
C ILE A 200 -50.24 62.84 27.13
N VAL A 201 -49.01 63.36 27.30
CA VAL A 201 -48.65 64.19 28.47
C VAL A 201 -49.41 65.52 28.44
N GLY A 202 -49.57 66.13 27.26
CA GLY A 202 -50.38 67.34 27.07
C GLY A 202 -51.83 67.13 27.50
N ILE A 203 -52.47 66.07 26.99
CA ILE A 203 -53.85 65.71 27.36
C ILE A 203 -53.96 65.47 28.87
N ARG A 204 -53.01 64.76 29.50
CA ARG A 204 -53.02 64.54 30.96
C ARG A 204 -52.96 65.85 31.74
N ARG A 205 -52.07 66.77 31.33
CA ARG A 205 -51.97 68.10 31.96
C ARG A 205 -53.29 68.88 31.83
N GLU A 206 -53.91 68.88 30.65
CA GLU A 206 -55.20 69.54 30.44
C GLU A 206 -56.32 68.95 31.32
N TYR A 207 -56.39 67.62 31.44
CA TYR A 207 -57.35 66.97 32.35
C TYR A 207 -57.06 67.28 33.82
N GLU A 208 -55.79 67.32 34.23
CA GLU A 208 -55.40 67.71 35.60
C GLU A 208 -55.78 69.17 35.90
N GLU A 209 -55.58 70.08 34.95
CA GLU A 209 -55.99 71.48 35.08
C GLU A 209 -57.52 71.63 35.14
N GLN A 210 -58.26 70.88 34.33
CA GLN A 210 -59.73 70.84 34.41
C GLN A 210 -60.23 70.29 35.74
N LEU A 211 -59.62 69.21 36.24
CA LEU A 211 -59.97 68.62 37.53
C LEU A 211 -59.70 69.61 38.66
N LYS A 212 -58.54 70.27 38.65
CA LYS A 212 -58.19 71.30 39.62
C LYS A 212 -59.15 72.48 39.56
N HIS A 213 -59.55 72.91 38.38
CA HIS A 213 -60.54 73.98 38.23
C HIS A 213 -61.90 73.59 38.82
N GLN A 214 -62.36 72.35 38.58
CA GLN A 214 -63.59 71.83 39.18
C GLN A 214 -63.49 71.72 40.70
N GLU A 215 -62.34 71.30 41.24
CA GLU A 215 -62.09 71.28 42.68
C GLU A 215 -62.09 72.69 43.29
N ASP A 216 -61.46 73.66 42.63
CA ASP A 216 -61.45 75.06 43.06
C ASP A 216 -62.86 75.67 43.02
N GLU A 217 -63.66 75.38 41.99
CA GLU A 217 -65.06 75.80 41.89
C GLU A 217 -65.93 75.16 42.99
N ALA A 218 -65.79 73.85 43.23
CA ALA A 218 -66.50 73.14 44.30
C ALA A 218 -66.13 73.70 45.68
N ASN A 219 -64.83 73.97 45.92
CA ASN A 219 -64.35 74.59 47.15
C ASN A 219 -64.86 76.03 47.32
N ALA A 220 -64.94 76.81 46.24
CA ALA A 220 -65.51 78.15 46.27
C ALA A 220 -67.01 78.11 46.59
N GLN A 221 -67.76 77.17 46.02
CA GLN A 221 -69.17 76.96 46.35
C GLN A 221 -69.36 76.54 47.81
N LEU A 222 -68.50 75.66 48.32
CA LEU A 222 -68.56 75.21 49.71
C LEU A 222 -68.27 76.36 50.68
N LYS A 223 -67.26 77.19 50.41
CA LYS A 223 -67.00 78.42 51.18
C LYS A 223 -68.16 79.42 51.12
N ALA A 224 -68.78 79.58 49.95
CA ALA A 224 -69.95 80.44 49.80
C ALA A 224 -71.13 79.92 50.66
N GLN A 225 -71.37 78.61 50.69
CA GLN A 225 -72.37 78.02 51.60
C GLN A 225 -72.00 78.20 53.08
N GLU A 226 -70.75 77.98 53.46
CA GLU A 226 -70.28 78.17 54.85
C GLU A 226 -70.50 79.61 55.32
N SER A 227 -70.09 80.59 54.51
CA SER A 227 -70.31 82.02 54.80
C SER A 227 -71.80 82.39 54.89
N PHE A 228 -72.64 81.83 54.03
CA PHE A 228 -74.09 82.02 54.11
C PHE A 228 -74.67 81.50 55.44
N TRP A 229 -74.25 80.30 55.86
CA TRP A 229 -74.68 79.72 57.14
C TRP A 229 -74.15 80.50 58.33
N GLN A 230 -72.90 80.94 58.31
CA GLN A 230 -72.34 81.82 59.35
C GLN A 230 -73.11 83.13 59.47
N GLN A 231 -73.41 83.80 58.35
CA GLN A 231 -74.21 85.02 58.35
C GLN A 231 -75.62 84.78 58.92
N ARG A 232 -76.24 83.63 58.60
CA ARG A 232 -77.56 83.27 59.14
C ARG A 232 -77.53 83.01 60.65
N LEU A 233 -76.48 82.36 61.15
CA LEU A 233 -76.25 82.16 62.59
C LEU A 233 -76.05 83.49 63.33
N ASP A 234 -75.30 84.41 62.75
CA ASP A 234 -75.09 85.75 63.31
C ASP A 234 -76.41 86.54 63.37
N ASN A 235 -77.21 86.50 62.30
CA ASN A 235 -78.54 87.14 62.27
C ASN A 235 -79.48 86.55 63.33
N ILE A 236 -79.55 85.22 63.46
CA ILE A 236 -80.38 84.58 64.51
C ILE A 236 -79.90 84.99 65.91
N SER A 237 -78.59 85.10 66.12
CA SER A 237 -78.03 85.55 67.40
C SER A 237 -78.42 87.01 67.71
N GLN A 238 -78.37 87.90 66.70
CA GLN A 238 -78.80 89.29 66.84
C GLN A 238 -80.30 89.42 67.11
N GLU A 239 -81.15 88.64 66.41
CA GLU A 239 -82.59 88.60 66.64
C GLU A 239 -82.90 88.13 68.07
N HIS A 240 -82.19 87.11 68.57
CA HIS A 240 -82.36 86.63 69.94
C HIS A 240 -81.93 87.67 70.97
N GLU A 241 -80.87 88.43 70.70
CA GLU A 241 -80.42 89.51 71.57
C GLU A 241 -81.41 90.68 71.60
N GLN A 242 -81.98 91.05 70.45
CA GLN A 242 -83.04 92.07 70.35
C GLN A 242 -84.29 91.64 71.10
N ARG A 243 -84.79 90.42 70.87
CA ARG A 243 -85.94 89.87 71.61
C ARG A 243 -85.69 89.84 73.12
N SER A 244 -84.46 89.51 73.55
CA SER A 244 -84.10 89.54 74.97
C SER A 244 -84.08 90.96 75.55
N LYS A 245 -83.73 91.99 74.75
CA LYS A 245 -83.81 93.40 75.16
C LYS A 245 -85.26 93.86 75.24
N ASP A 246 -86.08 93.51 74.27
CA ASP A 246 -87.50 93.89 74.23
C ASP A 246 -88.29 93.27 75.39
N VAL A 247 -88.04 92.00 75.74
CA VAL A 247 -88.64 91.35 76.92
C VAL A 247 -88.18 92.03 78.21
N ARG A 248 -86.93 92.51 78.28
CA ARG A 248 -86.41 93.21 79.46
C ARG A 248 -86.97 94.64 79.59
N ILE A 249 -87.36 95.27 78.48
CA ILE A 249 -88.04 96.59 78.46
C ILE A 249 -89.54 96.44 78.75
N ALA A 250 -90.19 95.39 78.23
CA ALA A 250 -91.63 95.14 78.44
C ALA A 250 -91.96 94.55 79.81
N GLY A 251 -91.05 93.82 80.46
CA GLY A 251 -91.27 93.20 81.78
C GLY A 251 -91.14 94.14 82.99
N GLY A 252 -90.95 95.45 82.78
CA GLY A 252 -90.61 96.41 83.84
C GLY A 252 -91.69 97.41 84.25
N GLY A 253 -92.92 97.34 83.74
CA GLY A 253 -93.83 98.50 83.82
C GLY A 253 -95.35 98.28 83.84
N GLU A 254 -95.86 97.13 84.27
CA GLU A 254 -97.32 96.90 84.36
C GLU A 254 -97.78 96.22 85.65
N GLU A 255 -97.48 96.83 86.80
CA GLU A 255 -98.24 96.56 88.03
C GLU A 255 -98.41 97.86 88.84
N ALA A 256 -99.49 98.58 88.53
CA ALA A 256 -100.24 99.52 89.38
C ALA A 256 -100.71 100.73 88.56
N ASN A 257 -102.02 100.82 88.30
CA ASN A 257 -102.80 102.06 88.50
C ASN A 257 -104.19 101.97 87.83
N ILE A 258 -105.19 101.38 88.48
CA ILE A 258 -106.62 101.64 88.18
C ILE A 258 -107.42 101.65 89.50
N ARG A 259 -107.74 102.84 90.05
CA ARG A 259 -108.85 103.02 91.01
C ARG A 259 -109.30 104.49 91.19
N ALA A 260 -110.46 104.84 90.62
CA ALA A 260 -111.45 105.88 91.01
C ALA A 260 -112.20 106.31 89.73
N GLY A 261 -113.52 106.43 89.59
CA GLY A 261 -114.66 106.34 90.51
C GLY A 261 -115.70 107.43 90.12
N SER A 262 -116.90 107.01 89.67
CA SER A 262 -118.18 107.76 89.63
C SER A 262 -118.40 108.84 88.54
N PRO A 263 -119.66 109.27 88.22
CA PRO A 263 -120.92 108.55 88.00
C PRO A 263 -121.61 109.05 86.70
N ALA A 264 -121.74 108.23 85.65
CA ALA A 264 -122.46 108.62 84.43
C ALA A 264 -123.20 107.42 83.82
N ILE A 265 -123.92 106.66 84.64
CA ILE A 265 -124.35 105.29 84.36
C ILE A 265 -125.32 105.13 83.16
N ASP A 266 -126.01 106.20 82.72
CA ASP A 266 -126.86 106.12 81.52
C ASP A 266 -126.16 106.59 80.22
N SER A 267 -125.03 107.31 80.33
CA SER A 267 -124.13 107.64 79.23
C SER A 267 -123.03 106.59 79.06
N GLN A 268 -122.55 106.02 80.17
CA GLN A 268 -121.62 104.91 80.23
C GLN A 268 -122.26 103.62 79.75
N SER A 269 -123.54 103.35 80.02
CA SER A 269 -124.21 102.18 79.42
C SER A 269 -124.28 102.28 77.88
N ALA A 270 -124.48 103.48 77.32
CA ALA A 270 -124.48 103.69 75.87
C ALA A 270 -123.06 103.68 75.27
N GLU A 271 -122.06 104.18 75.98
CA GLU A 271 -120.65 104.10 75.57
C GLU A 271 -120.06 102.70 75.76
N GLU A 272 -120.44 101.97 76.80
CA GLU A 272 -120.14 100.56 77.03
C GLU A 272 -120.82 99.69 75.98
N ALA A 273 -122.08 99.96 75.61
CA ALA A 273 -122.73 99.27 74.50
C ALA A 273 -122.04 99.55 73.15
N LYS A 274 -121.58 100.79 72.91
CA LYS A 274 -120.76 101.11 71.74
C LYS A 274 -119.38 100.45 71.80
N HIS A 275 -118.78 100.36 72.98
CA HIS A 275 -117.50 99.71 73.17
C HIS A 275 -117.61 98.19 73.00
N ILE A 276 -118.66 97.57 73.54
CA ILE A 276 -119.00 96.16 73.32
C ILE A 276 -119.26 95.91 71.84
N ALA A 277 -120.05 96.74 71.15
CA ALA A 277 -120.25 96.60 69.71
C ALA A 277 -118.95 96.78 68.91
N ALA A 278 -118.08 97.72 69.29
CA ALA A 278 -116.77 97.89 68.68
C ALA A 278 -115.85 96.68 68.94
N LEU A 279 -115.88 96.11 70.15
CA LEU A 279 -115.17 94.89 70.51
C LEU A 279 -115.72 93.67 69.77
N GLU A 280 -117.03 93.57 69.55
CA GLU A 280 -117.65 92.51 68.76
C GLU A 280 -117.26 92.61 67.28
N ILE A 281 -117.23 93.82 66.71
CA ILE A 281 -116.73 94.05 65.33
C ILE A 281 -115.24 93.72 65.25
N ALA A 282 -114.44 94.13 66.23
CA ALA A 282 -113.01 93.81 66.27
C ALA A 282 -112.79 92.29 66.43
N LEU A 283 -113.57 91.62 67.27
CA LEU A 283 -113.48 90.18 67.48
C LEU A 283 -113.92 89.40 66.23
N GLU A 284 -114.95 89.86 65.52
CA GLU A 284 -115.35 89.26 64.25
C GLU A 284 -114.31 89.51 63.15
N HIS A 285 -113.68 90.70 63.14
CA HIS A 285 -112.56 90.98 62.25
C HIS A 285 -111.35 90.07 62.54
N GLU A 286 -110.97 89.89 63.80
CA GLU A 286 -109.91 88.97 64.21
C GLU A 286 -110.26 87.51 63.92
N ARG A 287 -111.53 87.11 64.06
CA ARG A 287 -111.99 85.78 63.64
C ARG A 287 -111.84 85.58 62.13
N GLU A 288 -112.17 86.60 61.34
CA GLU A 288 -112.00 86.52 59.89
C GLU A 288 -110.52 86.49 59.50
N GLN A 289 -109.68 87.31 60.13
CA GLN A 289 -108.22 87.24 59.97
C GLN A 289 -107.66 85.87 60.37
N LEU A 290 -108.16 85.25 61.45
CA LEU A 290 -107.79 83.90 61.85
C LEU A 290 -108.23 82.87 60.83
N LYS A 291 -109.44 82.98 60.26
CA LYS A 291 -109.89 82.09 59.17
C LYS A 291 -108.98 82.23 57.95
N ASP A 292 -108.67 83.45 57.52
CA ASP A 292 -107.77 83.71 56.39
C ASP A 292 -106.36 83.17 56.65
N ALA A 293 -105.84 83.35 57.87
CA ALA A 293 -104.57 82.78 58.28
C ALA A 293 -104.60 81.24 58.28
N HIS A 294 -105.69 80.62 58.74
CA HIS A 294 -105.87 79.16 58.70
C HIS A 294 -105.94 78.65 57.25
N TYR A 295 -106.66 79.33 56.37
CA TYR A 295 -106.66 79.01 54.93
C TYR A 295 -105.26 79.14 54.34
N LYS A 296 -104.52 80.19 54.71
CA LYS A 296 -103.16 80.39 54.21
C LYS A 296 -102.19 79.33 54.71
N ILE A 297 -102.29 78.92 55.97
CA ILE A 297 -101.52 77.82 56.54
C ILE A 297 -101.84 76.52 55.80
N ALA A 298 -103.12 76.21 55.58
CA ALA A 298 -103.51 75.00 54.84
C ALA A 298 -102.98 75.00 53.40
N GLU A 299 -103.07 76.13 52.69
CA GLU A 299 -102.51 76.28 51.33
C GLU A 299 -100.99 76.09 51.32
N LEU A 300 -100.27 76.67 52.29
CA LEU A 300 -98.82 76.52 52.40
C LEU A 300 -98.42 75.10 52.79
N SER A 301 -99.16 74.44 53.68
CA SER A 301 -98.96 73.03 54.04
C SER A 301 -99.14 72.12 52.83
N GLN A 302 -100.19 72.32 52.03
CA GLN A 302 -100.41 71.55 50.80
C GLN A 302 -99.28 71.80 49.79
N ARG A 303 -98.88 73.06 49.56
CA ARG A 303 -97.75 73.37 48.66
C ARG A 303 -96.46 72.72 49.14
N LEU A 304 -96.21 72.70 50.46
CA LEU A 304 -95.03 72.09 51.04
C LEU A 304 -95.05 70.56 50.85
N GLU A 305 -96.20 69.92 51.04
CA GLU A 305 -96.41 68.49 50.76
C GLU A 305 -96.18 68.17 49.28
N GLU A 306 -96.78 68.92 48.36
CA GLU A 306 -96.58 68.74 46.91
C GLU A 306 -95.12 68.93 46.49
N THR A 307 -94.40 69.89 47.09
CA THR A 307 -92.96 70.05 46.83
C THR A 307 -92.15 68.90 47.40
N ASN A 308 -92.48 68.41 48.60
CA ASN A 308 -91.81 67.27 49.21
C ASN A 308 -92.03 65.99 48.39
N ASP A 309 -93.23 65.75 47.88
CA ASP A 309 -93.51 64.62 46.99
C ASP A 309 -92.72 64.71 45.68
N LYS A 310 -92.61 65.90 45.10
CA LYS A 310 -91.77 66.13 43.90
C LYS A 310 -90.29 65.86 44.20
N TYR A 311 -89.78 66.31 45.35
CA TYR A 311 -88.41 66.05 45.77
C TYR A 311 -88.16 64.57 46.03
N ASN A 312 -89.07 63.88 46.73
CA ASN A 312 -88.98 62.45 47.00
C ASN A 312 -89.00 61.64 45.70
N ALA A 313 -89.90 61.95 44.76
CA ALA A 313 -89.94 61.29 43.46
C ALA A 313 -88.68 61.55 42.62
N ALA A 314 -88.09 62.74 42.70
CA ALA A 314 -86.81 63.04 42.05
C ALA A 314 -85.66 62.26 42.70
N LEU A 315 -85.64 62.17 44.03
CA LEU A 315 -84.64 61.43 44.80
C LEU A 315 -84.71 59.93 44.50
N GLU A 316 -85.90 59.35 44.39
CA GLU A 316 -86.11 57.96 43.97
C GLU A 316 -85.59 57.71 42.54
N ARG A 317 -85.91 58.60 41.58
CA ARG A 317 -85.40 58.47 40.21
C ARG A 317 -83.87 58.51 40.16
N HIS A 318 -83.24 59.47 40.84
CA HIS A 318 -81.77 59.54 40.90
C HIS A 318 -81.17 58.34 41.64
N THR A 319 -81.83 57.81 42.66
CA THR A 319 -81.38 56.60 43.34
C THR A 319 -81.40 55.40 42.38
N GLN A 320 -82.46 55.24 41.60
CA GLN A 320 -82.56 54.19 40.57
C GLN A 320 -81.51 54.37 39.46
N GLU A 321 -81.25 55.59 39.01
CA GLU A 321 -80.18 55.90 38.03
C GLU A 321 -78.79 55.56 38.60
N ILE A 322 -78.52 55.90 39.87
CA ILE A 322 -77.26 55.56 40.55
C ILE A 322 -77.11 54.03 40.66
N GLU A 323 -78.17 53.30 40.97
CA GLU A 323 -78.15 51.83 41.04
C GLU A 323 -77.94 51.20 39.66
N SER A 324 -78.61 51.68 38.62
CA SER A 324 -78.42 51.23 37.24
C SER A 324 -76.97 51.45 36.76
N THR A 325 -76.43 52.66 36.98
CA THR A 325 -75.05 52.98 36.61
C THR A 325 -74.01 52.25 37.46
N LYS A 326 -74.34 51.86 38.71
CA LYS A 326 -73.50 50.96 39.52
C LYS A 326 -73.49 49.55 38.91
N ALA A 327 -74.65 48.99 38.56
CA ALA A 327 -74.75 47.68 37.94
C ALA A 327 -74.02 47.62 36.58
N GLU A 328 -74.17 48.64 35.74
CA GLU A 328 -73.43 48.75 34.48
C GLU A 328 -71.91 48.82 34.70
N ARG A 329 -71.44 49.62 35.68
CA ARG A 329 -70.02 49.68 36.03
C ARG A 329 -69.48 48.34 36.53
N GLU A 330 -70.26 47.60 37.31
CA GLU A 330 -69.87 46.27 37.79
C GLU A 330 -69.79 45.25 36.65
N SER A 331 -70.76 45.29 35.72
CA SER A 331 -70.76 44.47 34.50
C SER A 331 -69.54 44.77 33.61
N LEU A 332 -69.23 46.06 33.38
CA LEU A 332 -68.05 46.46 32.62
C LEU A 332 -66.75 46.05 33.32
N ARG A 333 -66.67 46.19 34.65
CA ARG A 333 -65.52 45.70 35.44
C ARG A 333 -65.34 44.20 35.32
N ALA A 334 -66.42 43.41 35.33
CA ALA A 334 -66.36 41.97 35.13
C ALA A 334 -65.83 41.63 33.72
N ARG A 335 -66.33 42.31 32.69
CA ARG A 335 -65.86 42.13 31.30
C ARG A 335 -64.39 42.55 31.12
N CYS A 336 -63.95 43.62 31.77
CA CYS A 336 -62.53 43.99 31.78
C CYS A 336 -61.66 42.90 32.41
N LYS A 337 -62.08 42.32 33.54
CA LYS A 337 -61.36 41.20 34.18
C LYS A 337 -61.29 39.96 33.27
N GLU A 338 -62.36 39.66 32.56
CA GLU A 338 -62.40 38.55 31.59
C GLU A 338 -61.45 38.79 30.41
N VAL A 339 -61.45 40.00 29.85
CA VAL A 339 -60.52 40.39 28.78
C VAL A 339 -59.07 40.37 29.26
N GLU A 340 -58.78 40.82 30.47
CA GLU A 340 -57.44 40.73 31.07
C GLU A 340 -57.00 39.27 31.28
N ALA A 341 -57.90 38.39 31.72
CA ALA A 341 -57.61 36.97 31.87
C ALA A 341 -57.33 36.31 30.51
N SER A 342 -58.15 36.62 29.49
CA SER A 342 -57.95 36.16 28.12
C SER A 342 -56.64 36.67 27.51
N LYS A 343 -56.32 37.95 27.73
CA LYS A 343 -55.05 38.56 27.32
C LYS A 343 -53.86 37.84 27.96
N ARG A 344 -53.86 37.62 29.28
CA ARG A 344 -52.80 36.88 29.99
C ARG A 344 -52.66 35.45 29.47
N ALA A 345 -53.78 34.77 29.18
CA ALA A 345 -53.75 33.42 28.61
C ALA A 345 -53.12 33.41 27.20
N ALA A 346 -53.43 34.41 26.37
CA ALA A 346 -52.81 34.57 25.05
C ALA A 346 -51.31 34.90 25.14
N GLU A 347 -50.91 35.80 26.05
CA GLU A 347 -49.51 36.14 26.32
C GLU A 347 -48.70 34.91 26.75
N ASN A 348 -49.24 34.12 27.70
CA ASN A 348 -48.61 32.87 28.12
C ASN A 348 -48.49 31.86 26.97
N LYS A 349 -49.48 31.80 26.06
CA LYS A 349 -49.40 30.91 24.89
C LYS A 349 -48.35 31.39 23.88
N VAL A 350 -48.23 32.69 23.67
CA VAL A 350 -47.18 33.27 22.82
C VAL A 350 -45.80 32.97 23.41
N GLU A 351 -45.61 33.14 24.72
CA GLU A 351 -44.35 32.82 25.40
C GLU A 351 -44.00 31.32 25.29
N SER A 352 -44.98 30.44 25.49
CA SER A 352 -44.82 28.99 25.28
C SER A 352 -44.40 28.65 23.84
N LEU A 353 -45.05 29.25 22.84
CA LEU A 353 -44.71 29.01 21.43
C LEU A 353 -43.32 29.59 21.06
N GLN A 354 -42.94 30.72 21.65
CA GLN A 354 -41.60 31.29 21.49
C GLN A 354 -40.53 30.38 22.09
N ALA A 355 -40.79 29.78 23.26
CA ALA A 355 -39.90 28.80 23.87
C ALA A 355 -39.80 27.51 23.01
N GLU A 356 -40.91 27.02 22.48
CA GLU A 356 -40.93 25.88 21.54
C GLU A 356 -40.12 26.18 20.26
N LEU A 357 -40.31 27.35 19.65
CA LEU A 357 -39.53 27.78 18.49
C LEU A 357 -38.04 27.92 18.78
N ALA A 358 -37.67 28.44 19.96
CA ALA A 358 -36.28 28.54 20.38
C ALA A 358 -35.64 27.15 20.57
N ASN A 359 -36.38 26.19 21.14
CA ASN A 359 -35.92 24.81 21.29
C ASN A 359 -35.73 24.13 19.93
N ILE A 360 -36.70 24.25 19.02
CA ILE A 360 -36.60 23.69 17.65
C ILE A 360 -35.42 24.32 16.89
N ALA A 361 -35.22 25.64 17.03
CA ALA A 361 -34.08 26.32 16.40
C ALA A 361 -32.74 25.80 16.96
N LEU A 362 -32.65 25.54 18.27
CA LEU A 362 -31.47 24.96 18.90
C LEU A 362 -31.23 23.51 18.44
N GLU A 363 -32.28 22.69 18.35
CA GLU A 363 -32.21 21.31 17.83
C GLU A 363 -31.69 21.30 16.39
N HIS A 364 -32.27 22.11 15.50
CA HIS A 364 -31.81 22.23 14.12
C HIS A 364 -30.36 22.75 14.02
N ALA A 365 -29.96 23.69 14.88
CA ALA A 365 -28.58 24.18 14.91
C ALA A 365 -27.59 23.05 15.28
N ASN A 366 -27.94 22.22 16.26
CA ASN A 366 -27.14 21.06 16.65
C ASN A 366 -27.10 20.00 15.55
N GLU A 367 -28.21 19.73 14.87
CA GLU A 367 -28.26 18.81 13.72
C GLU A 367 -27.38 19.29 12.57
N ILE A 368 -27.42 20.58 12.24
CA ILE A 368 -26.56 21.19 11.21
C ILE A 368 -25.09 21.05 11.59
N GLU A 369 -24.72 21.25 12.87
CA GLU A 369 -23.35 21.08 13.33
C GLU A 369 -22.88 19.62 13.19
N VAL A 370 -23.72 18.66 13.57
CA VAL A 370 -23.42 17.22 13.43
C VAL A 370 -23.24 16.84 11.96
N LEU A 371 -24.15 17.26 11.08
CA LEU A 371 -24.06 17.01 9.64
C LEU A 371 -22.83 17.67 9.02
N SER A 372 -22.49 18.89 9.45
CA SER A 372 -21.28 19.58 8.97
C SER A 372 -20.02 18.81 9.34
N ARG A 373 -19.90 18.33 10.60
CA ARG A 373 -18.79 17.48 11.03
C ARG A 373 -18.72 16.17 10.22
N GLN A 374 -19.84 15.52 9.96
CA GLN A 374 -19.87 14.30 9.13
C GLN A 374 -19.41 14.55 7.69
N VAL A 375 -19.78 15.71 7.12
CA VAL A 375 -19.32 16.12 5.78
C VAL A 375 -17.81 16.39 5.81
N GLU A 376 -17.30 17.10 6.80
CA GLU A 376 -15.86 17.35 6.97
C GLU A 376 -15.06 16.05 7.14
N ASP A 377 -15.53 15.13 7.98
CA ASP A 377 -14.93 13.81 8.17
C ASP A 377 -14.94 12.99 6.86
N SER A 378 -16.03 13.03 6.10
CA SER A 378 -16.13 12.37 4.79
C SER A 378 -15.20 12.99 3.75
N VAL A 379 -15.06 14.32 3.74
CA VAL A 379 -14.15 15.05 2.85
C VAL A 379 -12.70 14.73 3.20
N THR A 380 -12.32 14.73 4.47
CA THR A 380 -10.97 14.38 4.92
C THR A 380 -10.65 12.91 4.68
N ALA A 381 -11.59 11.99 4.90
CA ALA A 381 -11.45 10.58 4.55
C ALA A 381 -11.26 10.36 3.05
N LYS A 382 -12.03 11.05 2.20
CA LYS A 382 -11.85 10.99 0.74
C LYS A 382 -10.54 11.65 0.29
N ALA A 383 -10.11 12.73 0.95
CA ALA A 383 -8.83 13.38 0.66
C ALA A 383 -7.64 12.47 0.99
N THR A 384 -7.66 11.80 2.14
CA THR A 384 -6.65 10.81 2.53
C THR A 384 -6.66 9.59 1.60
N GLN A 385 -7.83 9.09 1.20
CA GLN A 385 -7.96 8.02 0.20
C GLN A 385 -7.38 8.44 -1.16
N ARG A 386 -7.66 9.67 -1.63
CA ARG A 386 -7.07 10.21 -2.87
C ARG A 386 -5.55 10.35 -2.76
N ALA A 387 -5.03 10.77 -1.62
CA ALA A 387 -3.59 10.85 -1.38
C ALA A 387 -2.93 9.47 -1.42
N ALA A 388 -3.53 8.46 -0.79
CA ALA A 388 -3.06 7.08 -0.84
C ALA A 388 -3.08 6.50 -2.26
N LEU A 389 -4.15 6.74 -3.03
CA LEU A 389 -4.23 6.33 -4.44
C LEU A 389 -3.19 7.03 -5.31
N ARG A 390 -2.91 8.32 -5.08
CA ARG A 390 -1.82 9.04 -5.75
C ARG A 390 -0.47 8.44 -5.43
N GLN A 391 -0.21 8.13 -4.16
CA GLN A 391 1.04 7.48 -3.75
C GLN A 391 1.20 6.10 -4.40
N HIS A 392 0.14 5.29 -4.41
CA HIS A 392 0.13 3.99 -5.08
C HIS A 392 0.40 4.12 -6.59
N ARG A 393 -0.24 5.10 -7.26
CA ARG A 393 -0.02 5.37 -8.68
C ARG A 393 1.41 5.82 -8.97
N ASN A 394 2.00 6.64 -8.08
CA ASN A 394 3.40 7.03 -8.19
C ASN A 394 4.34 5.83 -8.03
N LEU A 395 4.09 4.95 -7.05
CA LEU A 395 4.86 3.72 -6.85
C LEU A 395 4.73 2.75 -8.04
N GLN A 396 3.53 2.61 -8.61
CA GLN A 396 3.32 1.84 -9.84
C GLN A 396 4.06 2.45 -11.03
N SER A 397 4.03 3.77 -11.18
CA SER A 397 4.76 4.48 -12.24
C SER A 397 6.27 4.30 -12.11
N THR A 398 6.82 4.34 -10.89
CA THR A 398 8.25 4.10 -10.67
C THR A 398 8.62 2.65 -10.96
N ALA A 399 7.78 1.69 -10.53
CA ALA A 399 8.00 0.28 -10.81
C ALA A 399 7.96 -0.04 -12.31
N LEU A 400 7.04 0.58 -13.06
CA LEU A 400 7.00 0.46 -14.51
C LEU A 400 8.26 1.03 -15.16
N ALA A 401 8.72 2.22 -14.73
CA ALA A 401 9.95 2.80 -15.24
C ALA A 401 11.18 1.93 -14.94
N ASP A 402 11.23 1.26 -13.79
CA ASP A 402 12.32 0.32 -13.45
C ASP A 402 12.26 -0.94 -14.31
N LEU A 403 11.06 -1.50 -14.56
CA LEU A 403 10.87 -2.62 -15.47
C LEU A 403 11.24 -2.25 -16.92
N GLU A 404 10.92 -1.04 -17.37
CA GLU A 404 11.32 -0.54 -18.69
C GLU A 404 12.83 -0.41 -18.81
N ARG A 405 13.52 0.09 -17.78
CA ARG A 405 15.00 0.14 -17.73
C ARG A 405 15.60 -1.26 -17.78
N GLU A 406 15.05 -2.20 -17.02
CA GLU A 406 15.55 -3.58 -17.01
C GLU A 406 15.30 -4.29 -18.34
N ASN A 407 14.14 -4.09 -18.97
CA ASN A 407 13.89 -4.60 -20.32
C ASN A 407 14.86 -4.00 -21.34
N ALA A 408 15.11 -2.69 -21.29
CA ALA A 408 16.11 -2.06 -22.15
C ALA A 408 17.52 -2.63 -21.91
N ARG A 409 17.88 -2.91 -20.65
CA ARG A 409 19.14 -3.56 -20.28
C ARG A 409 19.24 -4.98 -20.86
N LEU A 410 18.17 -5.78 -20.72
CA LEU A 410 18.11 -7.14 -21.26
C LEU A 410 18.14 -7.16 -22.79
N HIS A 411 17.47 -6.22 -23.46
CA HIS A 411 17.56 -6.06 -24.91
C HIS A 411 18.99 -5.72 -25.33
N GLY A 412 19.66 -4.77 -24.67
CA GLY A 412 21.07 -4.50 -24.95
C GLY A 412 22.00 -5.69 -24.68
N GLN A 413 21.67 -6.57 -23.74
CA GLN A 413 22.40 -7.83 -23.54
C GLN A 413 22.13 -8.86 -24.64
N LEU A 414 20.90 -8.93 -25.14
CA LEU A 414 20.54 -9.78 -26.28
C LEU A 414 21.26 -9.31 -27.54
N ASP A 415 21.22 -8.02 -27.85
CA ASP A 415 21.92 -7.45 -29.02
C ASP A 415 23.42 -7.76 -28.95
N ALA A 416 24.05 -7.57 -27.78
CA ALA A 416 25.47 -7.91 -27.59
C ALA A 416 25.76 -9.41 -27.74
N LYS A 417 24.80 -10.28 -27.40
CA LYS A 417 24.92 -11.73 -27.58
C LYS A 417 24.70 -12.14 -29.03
N ASP A 418 23.80 -11.46 -29.74
CA ASP A 418 23.59 -11.65 -31.17
C ASP A 418 24.83 -11.22 -31.97
N ASP A 419 25.46 -10.10 -31.62
CA ASP A 419 26.77 -9.69 -32.17
C ASP A 419 27.87 -10.73 -31.89
N GLU A 420 27.88 -11.32 -30.70
CA GLU A 420 28.81 -12.42 -30.35
C GLU A 420 28.54 -13.67 -31.18
N ILE A 421 27.26 -14.02 -31.39
CA ILE A 421 26.86 -15.14 -32.26
C ILE A 421 27.30 -14.87 -33.70
N GLU A 422 27.08 -13.67 -34.24
CA GLU A 422 27.48 -13.31 -35.59
C GLU A 422 29.00 -13.39 -35.77
N ASN A 423 29.78 -12.87 -34.80
CA ASN A 423 31.23 -13.00 -34.81
C ASN A 423 31.69 -14.47 -34.71
N LEU A 424 31.05 -15.28 -33.86
CA LEU A 424 31.34 -16.72 -33.77
C LEU A 424 30.96 -17.45 -35.06
N GLN A 425 29.85 -17.09 -35.71
CA GLN A 425 29.46 -17.63 -37.01
C GLN A 425 30.44 -17.24 -38.11
N GLU A 426 30.96 -16.02 -38.11
CA GLU A 426 32.05 -15.61 -39.01
C GLU A 426 33.31 -16.44 -38.74
N GLN A 427 33.68 -16.66 -37.47
CA GLN A 427 34.83 -17.48 -37.12
C GLN A 427 34.66 -18.93 -37.57
N VAL A 428 33.47 -19.52 -37.35
CA VAL A 428 33.13 -20.86 -37.84
C VAL A 428 33.23 -20.89 -39.36
N SER A 429 32.65 -19.93 -40.07
CA SER A 429 32.71 -19.85 -41.54
C SER A 429 34.15 -19.72 -42.05
N ARG A 430 35.01 -18.93 -41.38
CA ARG A 430 36.44 -18.83 -41.70
C ARG A 430 37.17 -20.14 -41.43
N LEU A 431 36.89 -20.81 -40.32
CA LEU A 431 37.49 -22.10 -39.99
C LEU A 431 37.03 -23.20 -40.96
N GLU A 432 35.76 -23.21 -41.35
CA GLU A 432 35.22 -24.09 -42.38
C GLU A 432 35.88 -23.84 -43.74
N ALA A 433 36.05 -22.57 -44.13
CA ALA A 433 36.79 -22.21 -45.35
C ALA A 433 38.27 -22.63 -45.28
N GLN A 434 38.92 -22.49 -44.12
CA GLN A 434 40.29 -22.97 -43.90
C GLN A 434 40.38 -24.49 -43.94
N LEU A 435 39.40 -25.20 -43.36
CA LEU A 435 39.28 -26.65 -43.44
C LEU A 435 39.08 -27.11 -44.88
N SER A 436 38.17 -26.46 -45.61
CA SER A 436 37.92 -26.70 -47.03
C SER A 436 39.18 -26.48 -47.88
N ALA A 437 39.87 -25.36 -47.68
CA ALA A 437 41.14 -25.09 -48.36
C ALA A 437 42.23 -26.11 -48.00
N ALA A 438 42.34 -26.50 -46.73
CA ALA A 438 43.28 -27.53 -46.30
C ALA A 438 42.92 -28.93 -46.82
N THR A 439 41.63 -29.24 -46.98
CA THR A 439 41.17 -30.48 -47.60
C THR A 439 41.46 -30.46 -49.10
N GLU A 440 41.21 -29.35 -49.80
CA GLU A 440 41.57 -29.18 -51.21
C GLU A 440 43.08 -29.22 -51.42
N GLU A 441 43.89 -28.60 -50.56
CA GLU A 441 45.35 -28.72 -50.59
C GLU A 441 45.81 -30.15 -50.35
N LYS A 442 45.20 -30.88 -49.40
CA LYS A 442 45.50 -32.30 -49.16
C LYS A 442 45.09 -33.17 -50.35
N GLU A 443 43.94 -32.92 -50.95
CA GLU A 443 43.46 -33.63 -52.14
C GLU A 443 44.32 -33.33 -53.35
N ASN A 444 44.73 -32.08 -53.56
CA ASN A 444 45.64 -31.66 -54.61
C ASN A 444 47.05 -32.25 -54.40
N ALA A 445 47.56 -32.27 -53.16
CA ALA A 445 48.82 -32.91 -52.82
C ALA A 445 48.75 -34.44 -52.96
N ALA A 446 47.61 -35.05 -52.62
CA ALA A 446 47.37 -36.48 -52.83
C ALA A 446 47.26 -36.80 -54.33
N ALA A 447 46.58 -35.97 -55.12
CA ALA A 447 46.48 -36.10 -56.57
C ALA A 447 47.83 -35.89 -57.25
N GLN A 448 48.64 -34.94 -56.77
CA GLN A 448 50.00 -34.73 -57.24
C GLN A 448 50.91 -35.91 -56.89
N LYS A 449 50.89 -36.40 -55.65
CA LYS A 449 51.60 -37.63 -55.25
C LYS A 449 51.14 -38.85 -56.04
N LEU A 450 49.85 -38.94 -56.38
CA LEU A 450 49.31 -40.01 -57.23
C LEU A 450 49.78 -39.88 -58.68
N ARG A 451 49.90 -38.66 -59.22
CA ARG A 451 50.48 -38.40 -60.55
C ARG A 451 51.97 -38.73 -60.57
N GLU A 452 52.72 -38.37 -59.52
CA GLU A 452 54.13 -38.71 -59.35
C GLU A 452 54.33 -40.23 -59.21
N GLN A 453 53.50 -40.92 -58.41
CA GLN A 453 53.51 -42.39 -58.35
C GLN A 453 53.16 -43.03 -59.69
N LYS A 454 52.18 -42.49 -60.43
CA LYS A 454 51.84 -42.99 -61.76
C LYS A 454 52.98 -42.79 -62.76
N ALA A 455 53.65 -41.64 -62.73
CA ALA A 455 54.82 -41.37 -63.57
C ALA A 455 56.01 -42.29 -63.22
N LEU A 456 56.26 -42.52 -61.93
CA LEU A 456 57.27 -43.49 -61.45
C LEU A 456 56.92 -44.92 -61.85
N ASN A 457 55.64 -45.31 -61.78
CA ASN A 457 55.19 -46.62 -62.21
C ASN A 457 55.26 -46.80 -63.73
N GLU A 458 55.00 -45.76 -64.53
CA GLU A 458 55.21 -45.78 -65.98
C GLU A 458 56.70 -45.85 -66.34
N GLN A 459 57.56 -45.15 -65.60
CA GLN A 459 59.00 -45.25 -65.75
C GLN A 459 59.51 -46.65 -65.38
N ALA A 460 59.03 -47.22 -64.28
CA ALA A 460 59.31 -48.59 -63.87
C ALA A 460 58.77 -49.61 -64.88
N ALA A 461 57.60 -49.37 -65.48
CA ALA A 461 57.04 -50.24 -66.53
C ALA A 461 57.89 -50.20 -67.81
N ARG A 462 58.41 -49.03 -68.20
CA ARG A 462 59.36 -48.90 -69.32
C ARG A 462 60.69 -49.60 -69.02
N GLU A 463 61.18 -49.49 -67.79
CA GLU A 463 62.37 -50.23 -67.34
C GLU A 463 62.13 -51.74 -67.35
N ILE A 464 60.99 -52.23 -66.85
CA ILE A 464 60.59 -53.65 -66.90
C ILE A 464 60.47 -54.15 -68.35
N GLN A 465 59.97 -53.33 -69.27
CA GLN A 465 59.88 -53.69 -70.68
C GLN A 465 61.27 -53.72 -71.36
N SER A 466 62.17 -52.81 -70.98
CA SER A 466 63.57 -52.80 -71.43
C SER A 466 64.40 -53.96 -70.83
N LEU A 467 64.12 -54.31 -69.58
CA LEU A 467 64.75 -55.42 -68.88
C LEU A 467 64.19 -56.76 -69.38
N GLY A 468 62.91 -56.83 -69.74
CA GLY A 468 62.29 -58.01 -70.34
C GLY A 468 62.80 -58.31 -71.75
N SER A 469 63.07 -57.29 -72.56
CA SER A 469 63.72 -57.46 -73.87
C SER A 469 65.20 -57.85 -73.72
N ARG A 470 65.90 -57.28 -72.73
CA ARG A 470 67.28 -57.68 -72.39
C ARG A 470 67.38 -59.07 -71.77
N ALA A 471 66.38 -59.50 -70.99
CA ALA A 471 66.27 -60.84 -70.42
C ALA A 471 65.98 -61.89 -71.50
N LYS A 472 65.15 -61.59 -72.51
CA LYS A 472 64.95 -62.49 -73.67
C LYS A 472 66.23 -62.67 -74.50
N ILE A 473 67.02 -61.61 -74.67
CA ILE A 473 68.32 -61.67 -75.36
C ILE A 473 69.35 -62.46 -74.54
N LEU A 474 69.33 -62.33 -73.21
CA LEU A 474 70.22 -63.10 -72.32
C LEU A 474 69.79 -64.56 -72.18
N GLN A 475 68.50 -64.87 -72.23
CA GLN A 475 67.98 -66.24 -72.22
C GLN A 475 68.36 -66.98 -73.51
N ALA A 476 68.24 -66.34 -74.67
CA ALA A 476 68.71 -66.92 -75.94
C ALA A 476 70.23 -67.16 -75.95
N LYS A 477 71.01 -66.28 -75.33
CA LYS A 477 72.47 -66.47 -75.16
C LYS A 477 72.82 -67.52 -74.12
N LEU A 478 71.98 -67.75 -73.12
CA LEU A 478 72.14 -68.80 -72.11
C LEU A 478 71.82 -70.17 -72.70
N ASP A 479 70.82 -70.27 -73.57
CA ASP A 479 70.44 -71.52 -74.23
C ASP A 479 71.47 -71.93 -75.32
N ASP A 480 72.04 -70.96 -76.06
CA ASP A 480 73.20 -71.20 -76.96
C ASP A 480 74.48 -71.56 -76.18
N ALA A 481 74.71 -70.93 -75.02
CA ALA A 481 75.84 -71.27 -74.14
C ALA A 481 75.66 -72.63 -73.49
N ALA A 482 74.43 -73.02 -73.08
CA ALA A 482 74.13 -74.31 -72.48
C ALA A 482 74.26 -75.47 -73.48
N ALA A 483 73.89 -75.26 -74.76
CA ALA A 483 74.15 -76.22 -75.83
C ALA A 483 75.67 -76.39 -76.10
N CYS A 484 76.43 -75.31 -76.02
CA CYS A 484 77.89 -75.32 -76.18
C CYS A 484 78.60 -75.93 -74.95
N HIS A 485 78.08 -75.70 -73.74
CA HIS A 485 78.59 -76.27 -72.50
C HIS A 485 78.25 -77.77 -72.37
N ALA A 486 77.07 -78.22 -72.82
CA ALA A 486 76.71 -79.64 -72.86
C ALA A 486 77.57 -80.45 -73.85
N ALA A 487 77.95 -79.85 -75.00
CA ALA A 487 78.90 -80.45 -75.93
C ALA A 487 80.34 -80.48 -75.38
N ALA A 488 80.74 -79.48 -74.59
CA ALA A 488 82.05 -79.45 -73.92
C ALA A 488 82.14 -80.38 -72.72
N VAL A 489 81.05 -80.55 -71.95
CA VAL A 489 80.96 -81.46 -70.80
C VAL A 489 80.99 -82.92 -71.26
N ASN A 490 80.26 -83.30 -72.32
CA ASN A 490 80.36 -84.66 -72.89
C ASN A 490 81.77 -84.98 -73.44
N LYS A 491 82.50 -83.96 -73.94
CA LYS A 491 83.89 -84.11 -74.39
C LYS A 491 84.88 -84.21 -73.23
N LEU A 492 84.66 -83.47 -72.15
CA LEU A 492 85.49 -83.53 -70.93
C LEU A 492 85.21 -84.79 -70.11
N GLU A 493 83.97 -85.28 -70.07
CA GLU A 493 83.61 -86.54 -69.39
C GLU A 493 84.20 -87.76 -70.13
N ALA A 494 84.26 -87.75 -71.46
CA ALA A 494 84.99 -88.75 -72.24
C ALA A 494 86.51 -88.70 -71.99
N GLN A 495 87.09 -87.50 -71.84
CA GLN A 495 88.51 -87.32 -71.53
C GLN A 495 88.85 -87.69 -70.07
N VAL A 496 87.94 -87.46 -69.12
CA VAL A 496 88.09 -87.84 -67.71
C VAL A 496 87.92 -89.35 -67.52
N ALA A 497 87.02 -90.00 -68.27
CA ALA A 497 86.92 -91.46 -68.29
C ALA A 497 88.20 -92.12 -68.85
N GLN A 498 88.77 -91.54 -69.92
CA GLN A 498 90.02 -92.00 -70.53
C GLN A 498 91.25 -91.72 -69.65
N ALA A 499 91.27 -90.59 -68.91
CA ALA A 499 92.32 -90.27 -67.95
C ALA A 499 92.25 -91.13 -66.68
N ASN A 500 91.04 -91.48 -66.23
CA ASN A 500 90.85 -92.34 -65.06
C ASN A 500 91.15 -93.81 -65.35
N SER A 501 90.92 -94.31 -66.57
CA SER A 501 91.38 -95.64 -66.98
C SER A 501 92.92 -95.70 -67.09
N ALA A 502 93.54 -94.68 -67.68
CA ALA A 502 95.00 -94.57 -67.77
C ALA A 502 95.67 -94.41 -66.38
N ARG A 503 94.99 -93.74 -65.43
CA ARG A 503 95.47 -93.57 -64.06
C ARG A 503 95.32 -94.85 -63.23
N LEU A 504 94.24 -95.62 -63.39
CA LEU A 504 94.08 -96.94 -62.76
C LEU A 504 95.09 -97.97 -63.29
N GLU A 505 95.40 -97.92 -64.59
CA GLU A 505 96.45 -98.75 -65.19
C GLU A 505 97.85 -98.33 -64.69
N SER A 506 98.13 -97.02 -64.61
CA SER A 506 99.38 -96.50 -64.05
C SER A 506 99.53 -96.81 -62.55
N ASP A 507 98.46 -96.73 -61.75
CA ASP A 507 98.52 -96.99 -60.31
C ASP A 507 98.67 -98.51 -60.04
N ALA A 508 98.06 -99.37 -60.85
CA ALA A 508 98.29 -100.81 -60.80
C ALA A 508 99.73 -101.20 -61.21
N GLU A 509 100.32 -100.48 -62.16
CA GLU A 509 101.70 -100.69 -62.61
C GLU A 509 102.72 -100.17 -61.58
N VAL A 510 102.43 -99.06 -60.91
CA VAL A 510 103.21 -98.54 -59.79
C VAL A 510 103.18 -99.49 -58.59
N ASP A 511 102.04 -100.09 -58.26
CA ASP A 511 101.95 -101.03 -57.15
C ASP A 511 102.60 -102.40 -57.49
N ARG A 512 102.55 -102.81 -58.76
CA ARG A 512 103.31 -103.98 -59.24
C ARG A 512 104.82 -103.75 -59.16
N LEU A 513 105.29 -102.56 -59.56
CA LEU A 513 106.70 -102.17 -59.47
C LEU A 513 107.17 -101.97 -58.01
N LYS A 514 106.30 -101.55 -57.08
CA LYS A 514 106.64 -101.48 -55.65
C LYS A 514 106.81 -102.87 -55.02
N VAL A 515 105.99 -103.85 -55.42
CA VAL A 515 106.14 -105.25 -54.99
C VAL A 515 107.42 -105.85 -55.55
N GLU A 516 107.74 -105.60 -56.82
CA GLU A 516 108.99 -106.05 -57.43
C GLU A 516 110.23 -105.34 -56.85
N LEU A 517 110.14 -104.04 -56.55
CA LEU A 517 111.22 -103.29 -55.89
C LEU A 517 111.48 -103.78 -54.46
N SER A 518 110.43 -104.15 -53.72
CA SER A 518 110.55 -104.70 -52.36
C SER A 518 111.16 -106.11 -52.39
N ARG A 519 110.76 -106.94 -53.35
CA ARG A 519 111.34 -108.26 -53.59
C ARG A 519 112.82 -108.18 -53.99
N VAL A 520 113.18 -107.27 -54.89
CA VAL A 520 114.58 -107.06 -55.30
C VAL A 520 115.43 -106.51 -54.15
N LYS A 521 114.87 -105.67 -53.27
CA LYS A 521 115.58 -105.22 -52.05
C LYS A 521 115.84 -106.36 -51.07
N GLU A 522 114.85 -107.22 -50.84
CA GLU A 522 115.01 -108.40 -49.97
C GLU A 522 116.02 -109.40 -50.56
N GLU A 523 115.99 -109.62 -51.88
CA GLU A 523 116.96 -110.46 -52.59
C GLU A 523 118.37 -109.84 -52.56
N TYR A 524 118.50 -108.51 -52.67
CA TYR A 524 119.79 -107.81 -52.58
C TYR A 524 120.38 -107.86 -51.17
N GLU A 525 119.57 -107.68 -50.12
CA GLU A 525 120.03 -107.82 -48.73
C GLU A 525 120.40 -109.26 -48.37
N PHE A 526 119.68 -110.24 -48.91
CA PHE A 526 120.01 -111.66 -48.76
C PHE A 526 121.34 -112.00 -49.44
N VAL A 527 121.54 -111.53 -50.67
CA VAL A 527 122.80 -111.73 -51.41
C VAL A 527 123.96 -111.03 -50.70
N ASN A 528 123.79 -109.80 -50.21
CA ASN A 528 124.85 -109.11 -49.45
C ASN A 528 125.21 -109.87 -48.16
N LYS A 529 124.22 -110.33 -47.38
CA LYS A 529 124.47 -111.14 -46.17
C LYS A 529 125.16 -112.48 -46.51
N ALA A 530 124.80 -113.12 -47.62
CA ALA A 530 125.44 -114.34 -48.08
C ALA A 530 126.88 -114.08 -48.56
N MET A 531 127.13 -112.95 -49.23
CA MET A 531 128.44 -112.58 -49.73
C MET A 531 129.40 -112.18 -48.59
N ASP A 532 128.91 -111.44 -47.60
CA ASP A 532 129.68 -111.10 -46.39
C ASP A 532 130.02 -112.34 -45.56
N LYS A 533 129.08 -113.27 -45.42
CA LYS A 533 129.33 -114.54 -44.73
C LYS A 533 130.37 -115.39 -45.47
N ARG A 534 130.28 -115.46 -46.79
CA ARG A 534 131.26 -116.16 -47.63
C ARG A 534 132.63 -115.50 -47.58
N MET A 535 132.69 -114.17 -47.52
CA MET A 535 133.96 -113.44 -47.42
C MET A 535 134.61 -113.62 -46.04
N GLN A 536 133.81 -113.67 -44.97
CA GLN A 536 134.30 -114.03 -43.63
C GLN A 536 134.80 -115.48 -43.56
N GLU A 537 134.13 -116.42 -44.23
CA GLU A 537 134.58 -117.83 -44.30
C GLU A 537 135.89 -117.97 -45.09
N ILE A 538 136.04 -117.24 -46.21
CA ILE A 538 137.28 -117.19 -46.99
C ILE A 538 138.43 -116.57 -46.19
N MET A 539 138.16 -115.47 -45.46
CA MET A 539 139.16 -114.83 -44.59
C MET A 539 139.63 -115.77 -43.48
N LYS A 540 138.70 -116.44 -42.78
CA LYS A 540 139.03 -117.42 -41.73
C LYS A 540 139.78 -118.63 -42.25
N ALA A 541 139.40 -119.15 -43.43
CA ALA A 541 140.13 -120.25 -44.07
C ALA A 541 141.56 -119.84 -44.45
N ARG A 542 141.74 -118.60 -44.94
CA ARG A 542 143.05 -118.06 -45.29
C ARG A 542 143.93 -117.83 -44.05
N GLU A 543 143.36 -117.29 -42.97
CA GLU A 543 144.05 -117.14 -41.69
C GLU A 543 144.50 -118.49 -41.13
N LYS A 544 143.63 -119.51 -41.17
CA LYS A 544 143.97 -120.87 -40.72
C LYS A 544 145.11 -121.48 -41.53
N VAL A 545 145.09 -121.34 -42.86
CA VAL A 545 146.19 -121.79 -43.74
C VAL A 545 147.50 -121.07 -43.41
N TRP A 546 147.42 -119.77 -43.10
CA TRP A 546 148.59 -118.99 -42.69
C TRP A 546 149.15 -119.43 -41.34
N GLU A 547 148.28 -119.72 -40.38
CA GLU A 547 148.65 -120.18 -39.05
C GLU A 547 149.30 -121.57 -39.11
N GLU A 548 148.73 -122.49 -39.90
CA GLU A 548 149.31 -123.81 -40.18
C GLU A 548 150.68 -123.69 -40.87
N ARG A 549 150.82 -122.78 -41.84
CA ARG A 549 152.09 -122.53 -42.55
C ARG A 549 153.16 -121.91 -41.65
N MET A 550 152.77 -121.01 -40.75
CA MET A 550 153.68 -120.48 -39.72
C MET A 550 154.11 -121.56 -38.74
N GLN A 551 153.21 -122.43 -38.30
CA GLN A 551 153.59 -123.56 -37.44
C GLN A 551 154.53 -124.53 -38.17
N MET A 552 154.30 -124.80 -39.45
CA MET A 552 155.19 -125.64 -40.26
C MET A 552 156.57 -124.99 -40.39
N MET A 553 156.65 -123.69 -40.68
CA MET A 553 157.92 -122.95 -40.73
C MET A 553 158.66 -122.94 -39.38
N LYS A 554 157.94 -122.82 -38.25
CA LYS A 554 158.56 -122.93 -36.92
C LYS A 554 159.13 -124.32 -36.67
N LYS A 555 158.42 -125.38 -37.08
CA LYS A 555 158.92 -126.76 -37.01
C LYS A 555 160.13 -126.97 -37.93
N GLU A 556 160.10 -126.48 -39.16
CA GLU A 556 161.23 -126.53 -40.09
C GLU A 556 162.45 -125.76 -39.56
N MET A 557 162.26 -124.58 -38.99
CA MET A 557 163.35 -123.81 -38.39
C MET A 557 163.95 -124.52 -37.18
N ALA A 558 163.12 -125.14 -36.34
CA ALA A 558 163.62 -125.97 -35.24
C ALA A 558 164.44 -127.16 -35.76
N LEU A 559 163.95 -127.84 -36.80
CA LEU A 559 164.61 -129.00 -37.41
C LEU A 559 165.90 -128.60 -38.13
N ARG A 560 165.91 -127.46 -38.83
CA ARG A 560 167.14 -126.86 -39.40
C ARG A 560 168.12 -126.46 -38.31
N GLY A 561 167.66 -125.90 -37.20
CA GLY A 561 168.51 -125.60 -36.05
C GLY A 561 169.17 -126.86 -35.50
N GLU A 562 168.41 -127.96 -35.40
CA GLU A 562 168.93 -129.25 -34.95
C GLU A 562 169.92 -129.87 -35.94
N VAL A 563 169.64 -129.79 -37.24
CA VAL A 563 170.56 -130.26 -38.30
C VAL A 563 171.82 -129.41 -38.34
N LEU A 564 171.72 -128.09 -38.25
CA LEU A 564 172.88 -127.19 -38.17
C LEU A 564 173.72 -127.47 -36.93
N LEU A 565 173.11 -127.74 -35.77
CA LEU A 565 173.83 -128.15 -34.57
C LEU A 565 174.53 -129.50 -34.73
N ARG A 566 173.92 -130.46 -35.45
CA ARG A 566 174.56 -131.73 -35.78
C ARG A 566 175.70 -131.56 -36.78
N GLU A 567 175.52 -130.80 -37.85
CA GLU A 567 176.58 -130.56 -38.84
C GLU A 567 177.72 -129.74 -38.26
N TRP A 568 177.43 -128.77 -37.41
CA TRP A 568 178.45 -128.01 -36.70
C TRP A 568 179.19 -128.90 -35.70
N GLY A 569 178.47 -129.75 -34.96
CA GLY A 569 179.08 -130.77 -34.11
C GLY A 569 179.98 -131.75 -34.88
N VAL A 570 179.56 -132.19 -36.06
CA VAL A 570 180.35 -133.11 -36.91
C VAL A 570 181.59 -132.43 -37.49
N ARG A 571 181.49 -131.16 -37.91
CA ARG A 571 182.63 -130.42 -38.46
C ARG A 571 183.64 -130.01 -37.39
N GLU A 572 183.21 -129.57 -36.23
CA GLU A 572 184.11 -129.10 -35.17
C GLU A 572 184.71 -130.25 -34.36
N LEU A 573 183.96 -131.32 -34.08
CA LEU A 573 184.45 -132.40 -33.21
C LEU A 573 185.06 -133.58 -33.96
N GLY A 574 184.98 -133.60 -35.30
CA GLY A 574 185.62 -134.63 -36.11
C GLY A 574 184.99 -136.01 -35.93
N THR A 575 184.86 -136.72 -37.04
CA THR A 575 184.36 -138.10 -37.07
C THR A 575 185.42 -139.07 -36.54
N SER A 576 185.70 -139.08 -35.24
CA SER A 576 186.43 -140.20 -34.65
C SER A 576 186.13 -140.31 -33.16
N GLU A 577 185.24 -141.25 -32.88
CA GLU A 577 184.97 -141.89 -31.60
C GLU A 577 184.52 -141.01 -30.42
N PRO A 578 183.49 -141.46 -29.69
CA PRO A 578 182.83 -140.67 -28.66
C PRO A 578 183.77 -140.44 -27.46
N GLN A 579 184.26 -139.21 -27.32
CA GLN A 579 184.99 -138.79 -26.12
C GLN A 579 184.04 -138.57 -24.95
N LYS A 580 184.13 -139.50 -24.00
CA LYS A 580 183.60 -139.44 -22.63
C LYS A 580 184.24 -138.28 -21.86
N TYR A 581 183.73 -137.06 -21.97
CA TYR A 581 183.83 -136.12 -20.85
C TYR A 581 182.49 -135.41 -20.63
N ARG A 582 181.93 -135.74 -19.46
CA ARG A 582 180.68 -135.25 -18.90
C ARG A 582 181.01 -133.92 -18.23
N TYR A 583 180.64 -132.79 -18.85
CA TYR A 583 180.69 -131.51 -18.17
C TYR A 583 179.33 -130.81 -18.13
N LYS A 584 179.08 -130.32 -16.92
CA LYS A 584 177.83 -129.97 -16.27
C LYS A 584 177.59 -128.50 -16.54
N TYR A 585 176.57 -128.17 -17.34
CA TYR A 585 176.13 -126.79 -17.53
C TYR A 585 175.15 -126.39 -16.43
N VAL A 586 175.41 -125.22 -15.83
CA VAL A 586 174.60 -124.50 -14.85
C VAL A 586 173.56 -123.66 -15.58
#